data_AF-A0A816HIR3-F1
#
_entry.id   AF-A0A816HIR3-F1
#
_cell.length_a   1.000
_cell.length_b   1.000
_cell.length_c   1.000
_cell.angle_alpha   90.00
_cell.angle_beta   90.00
_cell.angle_gamma   90.00
#
_symmetry.space_group_name_H-M   'P 1'
#
loop_
_entity.id
_entity.type
_entity.pdbx_description
1 polymer ?
#
loop_
_entity_poly.entity_id
_entity_poly.type
_entity_poly.pdbx_seq_one_letter_code
_entity_poly.pdbx_strand_id
1 'polypeptide(L)'
;SCESQYKVLHFHNGGLDRLIEILNEWNLFAYEKTRRGFANCHQFNVVRPTIESSDLHPEEGCYHLITTDNWRTYMNSLGQIEDNHQLRKTIFFAGIDPSVAKEVWPFLLHLYPFDSTFDQREQIRHNKFLHYQKIRARR
;
A
#
# COMPACT_ATOMS: atom_id res chain seq x y z
N SER A 1 21.76 9.04 30.45
CA SER A 1 22.07 8.97 29.01
C SER A 1 20.81 8.52 28.29
N CYS A 2 20.28 9.31 27.35
CA CYS A 2 19.22 8.83 26.46
C CYS A 2 19.89 7.93 25.43
N GLU A 3 19.68 6.62 25.54
CA GLU A 3 20.27 5.65 24.63
C GLU A 3 19.51 5.74 23.30
N SER A 4 20.14 6.33 22.28
CA SER A 4 19.54 6.45 20.96
C SER A 4 19.52 5.08 20.28
N GLN A 5 18.41 4.36 20.41
CA GLN A 5 18.13 3.18 19.58
C GLN A 5 17.68 3.64 18.20
N TYR A 6 18.47 3.35 17.16
CA TYR A 6 18.06 3.54 15.77
C TYR A 6 17.66 2.21 15.15
N LYS A 7 16.66 2.25 14.27
CA LYS A 7 16.26 1.12 13.43
C LYS A 7 16.45 1.54 11.98
N VAL A 8 17.30 0.81 11.26
CA VAL A 8 17.49 1.02 9.83
C VAL A 8 16.45 0.19 9.09
N LEU A 9 15.66 0.85 8.26
CA LEU A 9 14.69 0.20 7.39
C LEU A 9 15.21 0.32 5.95
N HIS A 10 15.58 -0.82 5.37
CA HIS A 10 15.97 -0.89 3.98
C HIS A 10 14.76 -1.25 3.14
N PHE A 11 14.47 -0.41 2.15
CA PHE A 11 13.44 -0.64 1.16
C PHE A 11 14.09 -0.57 -0.21
N HIS A 12 14.03 -1.67 -0.96
CA HIS A 12 14.69 -1.77 -2.25
C HIS A 12 13.96 -1.01 -3.36
N ASN A 13 12.67 -0.68 -3.18
CA ASN A 13 11.81 -0.20 -4.26
C ASN A 13 11.06 1.10 -3.88
N GLY A 14 10.81 1.95 -4.89
CA GLY A 14 10.01 3.18 -4.78
C GLY A 14 8.56 2.94 -4.35
N GLY A 15 7.85 4.02 -3.99
CA GLY A 15 6.49 3.96 -3.42
C GLY A 15 6.42 4.35 -1.94
N LEU A 16 7.56 4.53 -1.29
CA LEU A 16 7.66 5.20 0.01
C LEU A 16 7.85 6.71 -0.12
N ASP A 17 7.92 7.26 -1.33
CA ASP A 17 8.15 8.70 -1.56
C ASP A 17 7.22 9.57 -0.71
N ARG A 18 5.96 9.17 -0.61
CA ARG A 18 4.99 9.84 0.27
C ARG A 18 5.33 9.72 1.76
N LEU A 19 5.83 8.57 2.20
CA LEU A 19 6.34 8.40 3.57
C LEU A 19 7.62 9.21 3.81
N ILE A 20 8.49 9.36 2.81
CA ILE A 20 9.66 10.23 2.87
C ILE A 20 9.21 11.69 3.06
N GLU A 21 8.24 12.15 2.26
CA GLU A 21 7.63 13.48 2.39
C GLU A 21 7.04 13.69 3.79
N ILE A 22 6.20 12.77 4.26
CA ILE A 22 5.55 12.84 5.58
C ILE A 22 6.58 12.86 6.71
N LEU A 23 7.60 12.00 6.65
CA LEU A 23 8.65 11.96 7.68
C LEU A 23 9.50 13.24 7.67
N ASN A 24 9.76 13.82 6.50
CA ASN A 24 10.44 15.11 6.39
C ASN A 24 9.60 16.25 6.98
N GLU A 25 8.30 16.29 6.68
CA GLU A 25 7.37 17.25 7.32
C GLU A 25 7.41 17.10 8.84
N TRP A 26 7.34 15.87 9.36
CA TRP A 26 7.42 15.62 10.80
C TRP A 26 8.75 16.02 11.42
N ASN A 27 9.86 15.83 10.70
CA ASN A 27 11.17 16.25 11.14
C ASN A 27 11.23 17.78 11.31
N LEU A 28 10.69 18.55 10.35
CA LEU A 28 10.56 20.01 10.47
C LEU A 28 9.81 20.42 11.75
N PHE A 29 8.68 19.76 12.04
CA PHE A 29 7.91 20.03 13.26
C PHE A 29 8.62 19.59 14.55
N ALA A 30 9.42 18.52 14.51
CA ALA A 30 10.21 18.05 15.65
C ALA A 30 11.30 19.06 16.02
N TYR A 31 11.97 19.68 15.03
CA TYR A 31 12.98 20.71 15.25
C TYR A 31 12.42 21.96 15.96
N GLU A 32 11.17 22.35 15.70
CA GLU A 32 10.52 23.46 16.42
C GLU A 32 10.18 23.14 17.89
N LYS A 33 9.91 21.87 18.20
CA LYS A 33 9.58 21.41 19.55
C LYS A 33 10.80 21.39 20.48
N THR A 34 11.97 21.08 19.93
CA THR A 34 13.26 21.12 20.65
C THR A 34 13.62 22.54 21.09
N ARG A 35 13.27 23.58 20.31
CA ARG A 35 13.44 24.99 20.73
C ARG A 35 12.56 25.40 21.92
N ARG A 36 11.49 24.64 22.22
CA ARG A 36 10.56 24.88 23.33
C ARG A 36 10.74 23.91 24.52
N GLY A 37 11.83 23.13 24.56
CA GLY A 37 12.25 22.40 25.77
C GLY A 37 11.54 21.07 26.07
N PHE A 38 10.82 20.47 25.12
CA PHE A 38 10.22 19.13 25.33
C PHE A 38 11.19 18.02 24.93
N ALA A 39 11.63 17.20 25.90
CA ALA A 39 12.79 16.30 25.81
C ALA A 39 12.55 14.91 25.18
N ASN A 40 11.48 14.70 24.42
CA ASN A 40 11.23 13.44 23.70
C ASN A 40 11.24 13.69 22.19
N CYS A 41 12.44 13.94 21.64
CA CYS A 41 12.69 14.20 20.22
C CYS A 41 12.97 12.88 19.51
N HIS A 42 12.03 12.39 18.70
CA HIS A 42 12.31 11.33 17.73
C HIS A 42 12.86 11.99 16.45
N GLN A 43 14.10 11.68 16.10
CA GLN A 43 14.73 12.14 14.86
C GLN A 43 14.72 11.01 13.83
N PHE A 44 14.31 11.32 12.61
CA PHE A 44 14.29 10.38 11.48
C PHE A 44 15.24 10.87 10.40
N ASN A 45 16.02 9.97 9.81
CA ASN A 45 16.81 10.23 8.62
C ASN A 45 16.32 9.31 7.51
N VAL A 46 15.93 9.89 6.38
CA VAL A 46 15.51 9.13 5.20
C VAL A 46 16.50 9.38 4.08
N VAL A 47 17.17 8.33 3.64
CA VAL A 47 18.11 8.35 2.52
C VAL A 47 17.45 7.62 1.36
N ARG A 48 17.33 8.27 0.21
CA ARG A 48 17.07 7.58 -1.05
C ARG A 48 18.42 7.14 -1.61
N PRO A 49 18.77 5.85 -1.55
CA PRO A 49 19.96 5.40 -2.27
C PRO A 49 19.73 5.62 -3.76
N THR A 50 20.67 6.28 -4.43
CA THR A 50 20.73 6.28 -5.89
C THR A 50 21.20 4.89 -6.30
N ILE A 51 20.24 4.00 -6.56
CA ILE A 51 20.52 2.63 -7.01
C ILE A 51 20.86 2.73 -8.50
N GLU A 52 22.02 2.21 -8.89
CA GLU A 52 22.42 2.13 -10.30
C GLU A 52 21.48 1.17 -11.04
N SER A 53 21.26 1.41 -12.34
CA SER A 53 20.36 0.56 -13.14
C SER A 53 20.75 -0.94 -13.14
N SER A 54 22.02 -1.26 -12.90
CA SER A 54 22.55 -2.63 -12.78
C SER A 54 22.11 -3.37 -11.51
N ASP A 55 21.68 -2.64 -10.49
CA ASP A 55 21.28 -3.18 -9.18
C ASP A 55 19.75 -3.30 -9.04
N LEU A 56 18.99 -2.89 -10.08
CA LEU A 56 17.56 -3.06 -10.14
C LEU A 56 17.18 -4.50 -10.54
N HIS A 57 16.02 -4.95 -10.10
CA HIS A 57 15.47 -6.22 -10.53
C HIS A 57 15.22 -6.19 -12.06
N PRO A 58 15.46 -7.27 -12.82
CA PRO A 58 15.42 -7.24 -14.28
C PRO A 58 14.05 -6.90 -14.88
N GLU A 59 12.97 -7.05 -14.11
CA GLU A 59 11.61 -6.68 -14.54
C GLU A 59 11.23 -5.23 -14.17
N GLU A 60 12.16 -4.43 -13.64
CA GLU A 60 11.86 -3.04 -13.25
C GLU A 60 11.54 -2.18 -14.47
N GLY A 61 10.46 -1.41 -14.37
CA GLY A 61 9.94 -0.62 -15.49
C GLY A 61 9.19 -1.43 -16.55
N CYS A 62 9.08 -2.76 -16.42
CA CYS A 62 8.28 -3.58 -17.34
C CYS A 62 6.77 -3.52 -17.07
N TYR A 63 6.34 -2.95 -15.95
CA TYR A 63 4.94 -2.89 -15.53
C TYR A 63 4.44 -1.45 -15.45
N HIS A 64 3.13 -1.28 -15.63
CA HIS A 64 2.46 0.02 -15.53
C HIS A 64 1.56 0.08 -14.31
N LEU A 65 1.45 1.27 -13.72
CA LEU A 65 0.56 1.55 -12.60
C LEU A 65 -0.86 1.09 -12.92
N ILE A 66 -1.49 0.40 -11.97
CA ILE A 66 -2.90 0.04 -12.12
C ILE A 66 -3.76 1.27 -11.85
N THR A 67 -4.47 1.72 -12.86
CA THR A 67 -5.37 2.88 -12.84
C THR A 67 -6.82 2.43 -12.99
N THR A 68 -7.75 3.37 -12.81
CA THR A 68 -9.17 3.09 -13.07
C THR A 68 -9.42 2.62 -14.51
N ASP A 69 -8.63 3.12 -15.48
CA ASP A 69 -8.81 2.83 -16.90
C ASP A 69 -8.37 1.42 -17.28
N ASN A 70 -7.25 0.93 -16.71
CA ASN A 70 -6.72 -0.39 -17.02
C ASN A 70 -7.18 -1.49 -16.05
N TRP A 71 -7.75 -1.16 -14.89
CA TRP A 71 -8.14 -2.18 -13.91
C TRP A 71 -9.11 -3.23 -14.46
N ARG A 72 -10.06 -2.80 -15.31
CA ARG A 72 -11.00 -3.71 -15.96
C ARG A 72 -10.35 -4.73 -16.88
N THR A 73 -9.14 -4.48 -17.40
CA THR A 73 -8.46 -5.42 -18.30
C THR A 73 -7.94 -6.66 -17.57
N TYR A 74 -7.82 -6.61 -16.24
CA TYR A 74 -7.43 -7.76 -15.42
C TYR A 74 -8.58 -8.73 -15.15
N MET A 75 -9.81 -8.38 -15.56
CA MET A 75 -11.02 -9.15 -15.29
C MET A 75 -11.64 -9.70 -16.58
N ASN A 76 -12.19 -10.91 -16.51
CA ASN A 76 -13.03 -11.47 -17.57
C ASN A 76 -14.45 -10.86 -17.52
N SER A 77 -15.33 -11.29 -18.43
CA SER A 77 -16.71 -10.77 -18.52
C SER A 77 -17.56 -11.01 -17.26
N LEU A 78 -17.22 -12.03 -16.46
CA LEU A 78 -17.88 -12.33 -15.19
C LEU A 78 -17.24 -11.57 -14.01
N GLY A 79 -16.14 -10.87 -14.24
CA GLY A 79 -15.39 -10.11 -13.23
C GLY A 79 -14.32 -10.92 -12.51
N GLN A 80 -13.96 -12.10 -13.00
CA GLN A 80 -12.95 -12.95 -12.37
C GLN A 80 -11.56 -12.54 -12.84
N ILE A 81 -10.56 -12.64 -11.96
CA ILE A 81 -9.16 -12.41 -12.26
C ILE A 81 -8.49 -13.79 -12.40
N GLU A 82 -8.33 -14.22 -13.63
CA GLU A 82 -7.75 -15.54 -13.95
C GLU A 82 -6.24 -15.56 -13.69
N ASP A 83 -5.51 -14.52 -14.15
CA ASP A 83 -4.08 -14.37 -13.90
C ASP A 83 -3.80 -13.45 -12.70
N ASN A 84 -4.07 -13.98 -11.50
CA ASN A 84 -3.77 -13.25 -10.26
C ASN A 84 -2.26 -13.06 -10.02
N HIS A 85 -1.40 -13.85 -10.67
CA HIS A 85 0.05 -13.75 -10.53
C HIS A 85 0.58 -12.52 -11.28
N GLN A 86 0.15 -12.30 -12.52
CA GLN A 86 0.48 -11.11 -13.30
C GLN A 86 -0.06 -9.83 -12.63
N LEU A 87 -1.26 -9.89 -12.05
CA LEU A 87 -1.78 -8.80 -11.25
C LEU A 87 -0.87 -8.46 -10.06
N ARG A 88 -0.50 -9.47 -9.25
CA ARG A 88 0.39 -9.27 -8.09
C ARG A 88 1.76 -8.73 -8.47
N LYS A 89 2.35 -9.22 -9.57
CA LYS A 89 3.61 -8.69 -10.11
C LYS A 89 3.47 -7.22 -10.50
N THR A 90 2.41 -6.87 -11.23
CA THR A 90 2.16 -5.47 -11.61
C THR A 90 2.04 -4.58 -10.37
N ILE A 91 1.27 -5.00 -9.36
CA ILE A 91 1.10 -4.25 -8.11
C ILE A 91 2.43 -4.11 -7.37
N PHE A 92 3.25 -5.17 -7.35
CA PHE A 92 4.54 -5.16 -6.67
C PHE A 92 5.53 -4.18 -7.32
N PHE A 93 5.62 -4.19 -8.65
CA PHE A 93 6.61 -3.40 -9.38
C PHE A 93 6.16 -1.98 -9.73
N ALA A 94 4.86 -1.78 -9.99
CA ALA A 94 4.32 -0.50 -10.47
C ALA A 94 3.29 0.13 -9.52
N GLY A 95 2.80 -0.60 -8.52
CA GLY A 95 1.83 -0.10 -7.55
C GLY A 95 0.39 -0.01 -8.08
N ILE A 96 -0.43 0.69 -7.31
CA ILE A 96 -1.84 0.94 -7.59
C ILE A 96 -2.16 2.42 -7.42
N ASP A 97 -2.99 2.95 -8.31
CA ASP A 97 -3.51 4.31 -8.16
C ASP A 97 -4.50 4.37 -6.97
N PRO A 98 -4.44 5.42 -6.13
CA PRO A 98 -5.38 5.58 -5.02
C PRO A 98 -6.86 5.51 -5.41
N SER A 99 -7.22 5.93 -6.63
CA SER A 99 -8.60 5.91 -7.14
C SER A 99 -9.19 4.51 -7.22
N VAL A 100 -8.36 3.49 -7.50
CA VAL A 100 -8.77 2.10 -7.69
C VAL A 100 -8.45 1.20 -6.49
N ALA A 101 -7.67 1.70 -5.52
CA ALA A 101 -7.26 0.94 -4.34
C ALA A 101 -8.43 0.29 -3.58
N LYS A 102 -9.58 0.98 -3.47
CA LYS A 102 -10.80 0.46 -2.83
C LYS A 102 -11.35 -0.82 -3.49
N GLU A 103 -11.06 -1.02 -4.77
CA GLU A 103 -11.52 -2.19 -5.55
C GLU A 103 -10.47 -3.30 -5.55
N VAL A 104 -9.19 -2.94 -5.58
CA VAL A 104 -8.07 -3.90 -5.60
C VAL A 104 -7.81 -4.52 -4.22
N TRP A 105 -7.83 -3.71 -3.16
CA TRP A 105 -7.47 -4.14 -1.80
C TRP A 105 -8.29 -5.34 -1.29
N PRO A 106 -9.61 -5.42 -1.50
CA PRO A 106 -10.37 -6.61 -1.13
C PRO A 106 -9.79 -7.93 -1.64
N PHE A 107 -9.14 -7.96 -2.81
CA PHE A 107 -8.48 -9.16 -3.31
C PHE A 107 -7.16 -9.43 -2.58
N LEU A 108 -6.33 -8.39 -2.40
CA LEU A 108 -5.05 -8.51 -1.71
C LEU A 108 -5.21 -8.91 -0.24
N LEU A 109 -6.30 -8.46 0.40
CA LEU A 109 -6.64 -8.75 1.79
C LEU A 109 -7.46 -10.04 1.94
N HIS A 110 -7.61 -10.83 0.88
CA HIS A 110 -8.35 -12.09 0.88
C HIS A 110 -9.82 -11.95 1.30
N LEU A 111 -10.41 -10.76 1.14
CA LEU A 111 -11.84 -10.55 1.30
C LEU A 111 -12.61 -11.14 0.12
N TYR A 112 -12.06 -11.00 -1.09
CA TYR A 112 -12.59 -11.59 -2.31
C TYR A 112 -11.62 -12.65 -2.86
N PRO A 113 -12.12 -13.86 -3.18
CA PRO A 113 -11.41 -14.79 -4.05
C PRO A 113 -11.18 -14.16 -5.43
N PHE A 114 -10.05 -14.46 -6.07
CA PHE A 114 -9.72 -13.91 -7.40
C PHE A 114 -10.64 -14.48 -8.49
N ASP A 115 -11.06 -15.73 -8.33
CA ASP A 115 -12.03 -16.44 -9.18
C ASP A 115 -13.48 -16.08 -8.87
N SER A 116 -13.74 -15.13 -7.96
CA SER A 116 -15.11 -14.69 -7.68
C SER A 116 -15.70 -13.89 -8.83
N THR A 117 -17.00 -14.05 -9.07
CA THR A 117 -17.75 -13.21 -10.01
C THR A 117 -18.21 -11.89 -9.36
N PHE A 118 -18.68 -10.94 -10.17
CA PHE A 118 -19.31 -9.72 -9.66
C PHE A 118 -20.45 -10.01 -8.67
N ASP A 119 -21.35 -10.93 -9.02
CA ASP A 119 -22.50 -11.31 -8.20
C ASP A 119 -22.07 -11.95 -6.88
N GLN A 120 -21.08 -12.85 -6.92
CA GLN A 120 -20.53 -13.47 -5.72
C GLN A 120 -19.91 -12.43 -4.78
N ARG A 121 -19.21 -11.42 -5.33
CA ARG A 121 -18.66 -10.32 -4.51
C ARG A 121 -19.74 -9.43 -3.90
N GLU A 122 -20.86 -9.24 -4.58
CA GLU A 122 -22.02 -8.55 -3.99
C GLU A 122 -22.60 -9.33 -2.80
N GLN A 123 -22.76 -10.65 -2.95
CA GLN A 123 -23.19 -11.52 -1.85
C GLN A 123 -22.20 -11.49 -0.67
N ILE A 124 -20.89 -11.53 -0.93
CA ILE A 124 -19.87 -11.43 0.12
C ILE A 124 -20.01 -10.09 0.87
N ARG A 125 -20.14 -8.97 0.15
CA ARG A 125 -20.33 -7.64 0.76
C ARG A 125 -21.58 -7.61 1.64
N HIS A 126 -22.70 -8.12 1.14
CA HIS A 126 -23.95 -8.15 1.88
C HIS A 126 -23.83 -8.98 3.17
N ASN A 127 -23.27 -10.20 3.07
CA ASN A 127 -23.08 -11.08 4.21
C ASN A 127 -22.15 -10.47 5.28
N LYS A 128 -21.05 -9.84 4.85
CA LYS A 128 -20.11 -9.16 5.75
C LYS A 128 -20.76 -7.95 6.43
N PHE A 129 -21.57 -7.18 5.71
CA PHE A 129 -22.33 -6.05 6.26
C PHE A 129 -23.31 -6.51 7.34
N LEU A 130 -24.12 -7.54 7.08
CA LEU A 130 -25.04 -8.09 8.06
C LEU A 130 -24.31 -8.63 9.29
N HIS A 131 -23.20 -9.34 9.08
CA HIS A 131 -22.38 -9.87 10.16
C HIS A 131 -21.79 -8.75 11.04
N TYR A 132 -21.24 -7.71 10.41
CA TYR A 132 -20.71 -6.54 11.12
C TYR A 132 -21.80 -5.83 11.93
N GLN A 133 -23.00 -5.63 11.37
CA GLN A 133 -24.12 -5.05 12.12
C GLN A 133 -24.50 -5.88 13.34
N LYS A 134 -24.55 -7.22 13.21
CA LYS A 134 -24.84 -8.13 14.34
C LYS A 134 -23.79 -8.02 15.44
N ILE A 135 -22.51 -7.89 15.09
CA ILE A 135 -21.44 -7.66 16.08
C ILE A 135 -21.60 -6.29 16.74
N ARG A 136 -21.87 -5.25 15.94
CA ARG A 136 -22.01 -3.87 16.44
C ARG A 136 -23.18 -3.72 17.39
N ALA A 137 -24.30 -4.40 17.14
CA ALA A 137 -25.48 -4.37 18.01
C ALA A 137 -25.29 -5.11 19.35
N ARG A 138 -24.22 -5.89 19.50
CA ARG A 138 -23.85 -6.60 20.75
C ARG A 138 -22.84 -5.84 21.61
N ARG A 139 -22.31 -4.72 21.12
CA ARG A 139 -21.41 -3.81 21.84
C ARG A 139 -22.20 -2.67 22.43
#